data_AF-A0A813KWI1-F1
#
_entry.id   AF-A0A813KWI1-F1
#
_cell.length_a   1.000
_cell.length_b   1.000
_cell.length_c   1.000
_cell.angle_alpha   90.00
_cell.angle_beta   90.00
_cell.angle_gamma   90.00
#
_symmetry.space_group_name_H-M   'P 1'
#
loop_
_entity.id
_entity.type
_entity.pdbx_description
1 polymer ?
#
loop_
_entity_poly.entity_id
_entity_poly.type
_entity_poly.pdbx_seq_one_letter_code
_entity_poly.pdbx_strand_id
1 'polypeptide(L)'
;MRILPGRLLAVLDPEVSRASRRPRGPSPLVRPPSTRDSECEAQEASVFELLFFTERGFQAFQQFYQRAIPGYGAPEARGPKAELGFLWPQVHFHPRGLPEYAFMDFLRDFVNCTDGEALDFFEILDSDFLGVLSFQKVYAAVCIIAALSSRQLAKYVYMHSRHLYDLLSAGGRTPLLWPKVQMLQLLLGAPLDLISRICEKKAPFAQLSRAEFDEAMFHVAAHLDRGGADPLAAEVINEMDRMGPVKSKLCTIL
;
A
#
# COMPACT_ATOMS: atom_id res chain seq x y z
N MET A 1 17.67 36.79 -32.20
CA MET A 1 17.21 38.17 -32.42
C MET A 1 15.75 38.11 -32.87
N ARG A 2 14.83 38.61 -32.01
CA ARG A 2 13.35 38.76 -32.05
C ARG A 2 12.89 38.57 -30.58
N ILE A 3 13.04 39.57 -29.71
CA ILE A 3 12.12 40.68 -29.38
C ILE A 3 10.70 40.20 -29.00
N LEU A 4 10.41 40.32 -27.69
CA LEU A 4 9.14 40.17 -26.93
C LEU A 4 8.07 41.22 -27.34
N PRO A 5 6.77 41.15 -26.97
CA PRO A 5 6.21 41.42 -25.60
C PRO A 5 4.92 40.59 -25.29
N GLY A 6 4.33 40.52 -24.08
CA GLY A 6 4.53 41.16 -22.79
C GLY A 6 3.31 40.92 -21.88
N ARG A 7 3.45 41.37 -20.63
CA ARG A 7 2.43 41.82 -19.64
C ARG A 7 1.15 40.99 -19.41
N LEU A 8 0.93 40.59 -18.15
CA LEU A 8 0.04 41.33 -17.25
C LEU A 8 0.28 40.95 -15.78
N LEU A 9 0.92 41.88 -15.06
CA LEU A 9 0.82 42.04 -13.61
C LEU A 9 -0.50 42.78 -13.33
N ALA A 10 -1.26 42.32 -12.34
CA ALA A 10 -2.20 43.15 -11.60
C ALA A 10 -1.89 43.00 -10.11
N VAL A 11 -1.49 44.13 -9.53
CA VAL A 11 -1.33 44.45 -8.11
C VAL A 11 -2.41 45.50 -7.80
N LEU A 12 -2.76 45.63 -6.51
CA LEU A 12 -3.67 46.61 -5.86
C LEU A 12 -5.13 46.11 -5.73
N ASP A 13 -5.81 46.20 -4.58
CA ASP A 13 -5.51 46.85 -3.30
C ASP A 13 -6.43 46.32 -2.17
N PRO A 14 -6.13 46.65 -0.89
CA PRO A 14 -6.85 46.26 0.32
C PRO A 14 -7.92 47.29 0.75
N GLU A 15 -8.55 46.99 1.89
CA GLU A 15 -9.52 47.80 2.66
C GLU A 15 -11.00 47.70 2.25
N VAL A 16 -11.85 47.30 3.19
CA VAL A 16 -12.65 48.24 3.99
C VAL A 16 -13.43 47.47 5.06
N SER A 17 -13.11 47.82 6.30
CA SER A 17 -13.85 47.57 7.53
C SER A 17 -15.35 47.86 7.41
N ARG A 18 -16.20 46.98 7.93
CA ARG A 18 -17.44 47.40 8.60
C ARG A 18 -17.84 46.41 9.70
N ALA A 19 -17.58 46.85 10.92
CA ALA A 19 -18.09 46.28 12.15
C ALA A 19 -19.63 46.29 12.14
N SER A 20 -20.24 45.12 12.29
CA SER A 20 -21.65 44.99 12.67
C SER A 20 -21.71 44.48 14.10
N ARG A 21 -21.94 45.40 15.04
CA ARG A 21 -22.28 45.10 16.43
C ARG A 21 -23.65 44.46 16.46
N ARG A 22 -23.71 43.15 16.70
CA ARG A 22 -24.96 42.46 17.08
C ARG A 22 -25.25 42.65 18.57
N PRO A 23 -26.53 42.77 18.97
CA PRO A 23 -26.93 42.90 20.37
C PRO A 23 -26.70 41.58 21.12
N ARG A 24 -26.21 41.70 22.36
CA ARG A 24 -26.05 40.60 23.33
C ARG A 24 -27.42 40.03 23.69
N GLY A 25 -27.72 38.82 23.21
CA GLY A 25 -28.78 37.98 23.76
C GLY A 25 -28.33 37.30 25.06
N PRO A 26 -29.29 36.83 25.90
CA PRO A 26 -29.00 36.17 27.16
C PRO A 26 -28.22 34.86 26.93
N SER A 27 -27.13 34.70 27.68
CA SER A 27 -26.24 33.56 27.63
C SER A 27 -27.00 32.24 27.82
N PRO A 28 -26.91 31.28 26.88
CA PRO A 28 -27.34 29.93 27.14
C PRO A 28 -26.43 29.34 28.23
N LEU A 29 -27.04 28.68 29.21
CA LEU A 29 -26.37 27.85 30.21
C LEU A 29 -25.49 26.84 29.48
N VAL A 30 -24.19 27.13 29.43
CA VAL A 30 -23.15 26.22 28.95
C VAL A 30 -23.13 25.05 29.91
N ARG A 31 -23.73 23.92 29.51
CA ARG A 31 -23.51 22.64 30.18
C ARG A 31 -22.01 22.35 30.10
N PRO A 32 -21.35 22.00 31.22
CA PRO A 32 -19.97 21.55 31.16
C PRO A 32 -19.89 20.35 30.20
N PRO A 33 -18.92 20.32 29.27
CA PRO A 33 -18.75 19.18 28.39
C PRO A 33 -18.56 17.92 29.24
N SER A 34 -19.32 16.87 28.93
CA SER A 34 -19.14 15.54 29.52
C SER A 34 -17.73 15.07 29.20
N THR A 35 -16.86 15.03 30.20
CA THR A 35 -15.50 14.50 30.12
C THR A 35 -15.41 12.99 29.82
N ARG A 36 -16.54 12.33 29.51
CA ARG A 36 -16.60 10.89 29.22
C ARG A 36 -16.51 10.52 27.75
N ASP A 37 -16.70 11.47 26.84
CA ASP A 37 -16.65 11.18 25.40
C ASP A 37 -15.25 11.41 24.79
N SER A 38 -14.35 12.13 25.50
CA SER A 38 -12.97 12.39 25.03
C SER A 38 -11.96 11.30 25.38
N GLU A 39 -12.30 10.32 26.22
CA GLU A 39 -11.41 9.19 26.53
C GLU A 39 -11.59 8.01 25.56
N CYS A 40 -12.65 8.00 24.72
CA CYS A 40 -12.89 6.93 23.75
C CYS A 40 -12.30 7.24 22.35
N GLU A 41 -12.03 8.52 22.04
CA GLU A 41 -11.27 8.92 20.85
C GLU A 41 -9.74 8.86 21.08
N ALA A 42 -9.31 8.65 22.31
CA ALA A 42 -7.91 8.42 22.65
C ALA A 42 -7.50 6.98 22.27
N GLN A 43 -6.83 6.87 21.12
CA GLN A 43 -6.11 5.67 20.65
C GLN A 43 -6.98 4.51 20.14
N GLU A 44 -7.86 4.77 19.17
CA GLU A 44 -7.95 3.83 18.06
C GLU A 44 -6.63 3.92 17.27
N ALA A 45 -5.58 3.27 17.81
CA ALA A 45 -4.37 3.01 17.04
C ALA A 45 -4.84 2.43 15.71
N SER A 46 -4.47 3.08 14.60
CA SER A 46 -4.96 2.65 13.30
C SER A 46 -4.62 1.17 13.12
N VAL A 47 -5.48 0.40 12.46
CA VAL A 47 -5.25 -1.03 12.22
C VAL A 47 -3.86 -1.28 11.61
N PHE A 48 -3.41 -0.35 10.76
CA PHE A 48 -2.04 -0.27 10.28
C PHE A 48 -1.02 -0.22 11.42
N GLU A 49 -1.14 0.69 12.39
CA GLU A 49 -0.21 0.78 13.51
C GLU A 49 -0.18 -0.47 14.39
N LEU A 50 -1.34 -1.08 14.64
CA LEU A 50 -1.42 -2.31 15.43
C LEU A 50 -0.76 -3.48 14.71
N LEU A 51 -1.09 -3.70 13.43
CA LEU A 51 -0.50 -4.76 12.62
C LEU A 51 1.02 -4.56 12.51
N PHE A 52 1.44 -3.31 12.33
CA PHE A 52 2.76 -2.99 11.83
C PHE A 52 3.81 -2.66 12.91
N PHE A 53 3.45 -1.86 13.91
CA PHE A 53 4.40 -1.39 14.93
C PHE A 53 4.38 -2.20 16.22
N THR A 54 3.51 -3.22 16.31
CA THR A 54 3.43 -4.06 17.50
C THR A 54 3.82 -5.50 17.18
N GLU A 55 4.64 -6.10 18.04
CA GLU A 55 4.95 -7.52 17.98
C GLU A 55 3.67 -8.37 18.03
N ARG A 56 2.66 -7.89 18.79
CA ARG A 56 1.34 -8.51 18.87
C ARG A 56 0.65 -8.59 17.51
N GLY A 57 0.65 -7.53 16.72
CA GLY A 57 0.05 -7.51 15.39
C GLY A 57 0.72 -8.50 14.43
N PHE A 58 2.05 -8.54 14.44
CA PHE A 58 2.81 -9.53 13.69
C PHE A 58 2.47 -10.98 14.09
N GLN A 59 2.45 -11.27 15.40
CA GLN A 59 2.12 -12.61 15.91
C GLN A 59 0.67 -12.99 15.58
N ALA A 60 -0.27 -12.05 15.68
CA ALA A 60 -1.67 -12.26 15.35
C ALA A 60 -1.83 -12.61 13.86
N PHE A 61 -1.17 -11.86 12.97
CA PHE A 61 -1.16 -12.19 11.54
C PHE A 61 -0.48 -13.54 11.25
N GLN A 62 0.61 -13.86 11.93
CA GLN A 62 1.29 -15.14 11.78
C GLN A 62 0.38 -16.32 12.17
N GLN A 63 -0.37 -16.20 13.26
CA GLN A 63 -1.35 -17.20 13.69
C GLN A 63 -2.52 -17.33 12.72
N PHE A 64 -3.01 -16.20 12.20
CA PHE A 64 -4.04 -16.19 11.16
C PHE A 64 -3.53 -16.92 9.89
N TYR A 65 -2.34 -16.57 9.40
CA TYR A 65 -1.71 -17.18 8.23
C TYR A 65 -1.52 -18.69 8.39
N GLN A 66 -1.09 -19.14 9.58
CA GLN A 66 -0.97 -20.55 9.96
C GLN A 66 -2.30 -21.32 9.85
N ARG A 67 -3.41 -20.69 10.20
CA ARG A 67 -4.75 -21.30 10.13
C ARG A 67 -5.34 -21.27 8.73
N ALA A 68 -5.10 -20.18 8.01
CA ALA A 68 -5.66 -19.94 6.68
C ALA A 68 -5.02 -20.81 5.61
N ILE A 69 -3.75 -21.23 5.78
CA ILE A 69 -3.00 -21.96 4.75
C ILE A 69 -2.76 -23.40 5.24
N PRO A 70 -3.51 -24.38 4.70
CA PRO A 70 -3.35 -25.78 5.06
C PRO A 70 -1.90 -26.25 4.83
N GLY A 71 -1.27 -26.80 5.87
CA GLY A 71 0.10 -27.32 5.81
C GLY A 71 1.19 -26.37 6.31
N TYR A 72 0.87 -25.10 6.61
CA TYR A 72 1.85 -24.18 7.18
C TYR A 72 2.23 -24.60 8.61
N GLY A 73 3.48 -25.06 8.79
CA GLY A 73 4.00 -25.51 10.09
C GLY A 73 3.95 -27.02 10.32
N ALA A 74 3.41 -27.81 9.38
CA ALA A 74 3.58 -29.25 9.42
C ALA A 74 5.09 -29.59 9.25
N PRO A 75 5.66 -30.50 10.07
CA PRO A 75 7.00 -31.01 9.82
C PRO A 75 7.01 -31.64 8.44
N GLU A 76 8.05 -31.38 7.64
CA GLU A 76 8.19 -31.85 6.26
C GLU A 76 7.68 -33.29 6.13
N ALA A 77 6.50 -33.44 5.53
CA ALA A 77 6.03 -34.75 5.13
C ALA A 77 7.06 -35.22 4.10
N ARG A 78 7.87 -36.22 4.47
CA ARG A 78 8.86 -36.84 3.59
C ARG A 78 8.22 -37.04 2.22
N GLY A 79 8.70 -36.29 1.22
CA GLY A 79 8.09 -36.25 -0.09
C GLY A 79 7.92 -37.66 -0.67
N PRO A 80 6.90 -37.88 -1.52
CA PRO A 80 6.73 -39.15 -2.21
C PRO A 80 8.04 -39.48 -2.94
N LYS A 81 8.61 -40.66 -2.63
CA LYS A 81 9.81 -41.16 -3.30
C LYS A 81 9.54 -41.15 -4.80
N ALA A 82 10.30 -40.35 -5.53
CA ALA A 82 10.16 -40.13 -6.95
C ALA A 82 10.41 -41.44 -7.73
N GLU A 83 9.33 -42.13 -8.07
CA GLU A 83 9.29 -43.14 -9.12
C GLU A 83 8.24 -42.75 -10.16
N LEU A 84 8.32 -41.53 -10.69
CA LEU A 84 7.66 -41.20 -11.96
C LEU A 84 8.53 -40.23 -12.73
N GLY A 85 9.38 -40.80 -13.58
CA GLY A 85 10.09 -40.08 -14.62
C GLY A 85 9.09 -39.64 -15.69
N PHE A 86 8.53 -38.45 -15.54
CA PHE A 86 7.88 -37.71 -16.61
C PHE A 86 8.09 -36.23 -16.31
N LEU A 87 8.26 -35.43 -17.37
CA LEU A 87 8.62 -34.01 -17.45
C LEU A 87 7.68 -33.05 -16.69
N TRP A 88 7.38 -33.32 -15.43
CA TRP A 88 6.72 -32.39 -14.54
C TRP A 88 7.78 -31.43 -14.02
N PRO A 89 7.62 -30.11 -14.21
CA PRO A 89 8.46 -29.13 -13.54
C PRO A 89 8.44 -29.49 -12.06
N GLN A 90 9.61 -29.79 -11.47
CA GLN A 90 9.70 -29.93 -10.03
C GLN A 90 9.55 -28.54 -9.44
N VAL A 91 8.30 -28.07 -9.35
CA VAL A 91 7.94 -26.88 -8.60
C VAL A 91 8.40 -27.18 -7.19
N HIS A 92 9.44 -26.46 -6.75
CA HIS A 92 9.92 -26.55 -5.39
C HIS A 92 8.83 -25.96 -4.50
N PHE A 93 7.93 -26.82 -4.04
CA PHE A 93 6.94 -26.46 -3.03
C PHE A 93 7.70 -26.22 -1.74
N HIS A 94 8.03 -24.96 -1.47
CA HIS A 94 8.41 -24.60 -0.12
C HIS A 94 7.17 -24.89 0.74
N PRO A 95 7.23 -25.78 1.75
CA PRO A 95 6.05 -26.23 2.52
C PRO A 95 5.40 -25.14 3.38
N ARG A 96 5.87 -23.90 3.22
CA ARG A 96 5.44 -22.69 3.94
C ARG A 96 5.18 -21.52 3.00
N GLY A 97 5.27 -21.74 1.68
CA GLY A 97 4.98 -20.75 0.66
C GLY A 97 3.53 -20.82 0.24
N LEU A 98 2.99 -19.68 -0.20
CA LEU A 98 1.66 -19.56 -0.77
C LEU A 98 1.77 -19.57 -2.30
N PRO A 99 1.24 -20.57 -3.01
CA PRO A 99 1.26 -20.59 -4.48
C PRO A 99 0.33 -19.51 -5.05
N GLU A 100 0.52 -19.20 -6.33
CA GLU A 100 -0.21 -18.17 -7.08
C GLU A 100 -1.72 -18.18 -6.84
N TYR A 101 -2.40 -19.28 -7.17
CA TYR A 101 -3.86 -19.39 -7.02
C TYR A 101 -4.33 -19.11 -5.59
N ALA A 102 -3.60 -19.63 -4.59
CA ALA A 102 -3.97 -19.43 -3.19
C ALA A 102 -3.70 -17.98 -2.71
N PHE A 103 -2.68 -17.32 -3.26
CA PHE A 103 -2.46 -15.89 -3.01
C PHE A 103 -3.53 -15.03 -3.69
N MET A 104 -3.94 -15.37 -4.90
CA MET A 104 -5.02 -14.65 -5.59
C MET A 104 -6.35 -14.76 -4.85
N ASP A 105 -6.72 -15.96 -4.42
CA ASP A 105 -7.91 -16.18 -3.57
C ASP A 105 -7.80 -15.39 -2.27
N PHE A 106 -6.65 -15.46 -1.59
CA PHE A 106 -6.37 -14.68 -0.39
C PHE A 106 -6.53 -13.17 -0.62
N LEU A 107 -5.99 -12.65 -1.72
CA LEU A 107 -6.00 -11.22 -2.00
C LEU A 107 -7.41 -10.76 -2.35
N ARG A 108 -8.19 -11.52 -3.12
CA ARG A 108 -9.61 -11.25 -3.41
C ARG A 108 -10.46 -11.25 -2.14
N ASP A 109 -10.16 -12.20 -1.25
CA ASP A 109 -10.80 -12.28 0.05
C ASP A 109 -10.38 -11.15 0.98
N PHE A 110 -9.28 -10.44 0.74
CA PHE A 110 -8.87 -9.29 1.55
C PHE A 110 -9.27 -7.95 0.93
N VAL A 111 -9.04 -7.80 -0.36
CA VAL A 111 -9.19 -6.61 -1.18
C VAL A 111 -10.11 -6.94 -2.34
N ASN A 112 -11.08 -6.09 -2.61
CA ASN A 112 -11.94 -6.24 -3.78
C ASN A 112 -11.15 -5.88 -5.07
N CYS A 113 -10.35 -6.82 -5.56
CA CYS A 113 -9.50 -6.72 -6.74
C CYS A 113 -9.89 -7.74 -7.82
N THR A 114 -9.50 -7.46 -9.05
CA THR A 114 -9.66 -8.35 -10.21
C THR A 114 -8.57 -9.42 -10.23
N ASP A 115 -8.80 -10.51 -10.96
CA ASP A 115 -7.80 -11.59 -11.12
C ASP A 115 -6.50 -11.07 -11.75
N GLY A 116 -6.59 -10.11 -12.68
CA GLY A 116 -5.42 -9.47 -13.28
C GLY A 116 -4.59 -8.68 -12.26
N GLU A 117 -5.25 -7.82 -11.46
CA GLU A 117 -4.57 -7.06 -10.40
C GLU A 117 -3.93 -8.00 -9.37
N ALA A 118 -4.58 -9.11 -9.02
CA ALA A 118 -4.06 -10.09 -8.07
C ALA A 118 -2.84 -10.86 -8.62
N LEU A 119 -2.88 -11.22 -9.91
CA LEU A 119 -1.75 -11.84 -10.60
C LEU A 119 -0.57 -10.88 -10.71
N ASP A 120 -0.80 -9.64 -11.12
CA ASP A 120 0.25 -8.61 -11.20
C ASP A 120 0.91 -8.39 -9.84
N PHE A 121 0.12 -8.37 -8.76
CA PHE A 121 0.65 -8.24 -7.40
C PHE A 121 1.49 -9.46 -7.00
N PHE A 122 1.06 -10.67 -7.39
CA PHE A 122 1.84 -11.89 -7.17
C PHE A 122 3.17 -11.84 -7.91
N GLU A 123 3.18 -11.53 -9.21
CA GLU A 123 4.39 -11.47 -10.04
C GLU A 123 5.41 -10.44 -9.50
N ILE A 124 4.92 -9.31 -8.98
CA ILE A 124 5.79 -8.30 -8.36
C ILE A 124 6.49 -8.87 -7.11
N LEU A 125 5.75 -9.59 -6.27
CA LEU A 125 6.29 -10.18 -5.05
C LEU A 125 7.15 -11.42 -5.33
N ASP A 126 6.85 -12.19 -6.38
CA ASP A 126 7.62 -13.36 -6.81
C ASP A 126 8.88 -12.97 -7.61
N SER A 127 9.68 -12.06 -7.04
CA SER A 127 10.91 -11.53 -7.65
C SER A 127 11.96 -12.58 -8.05
N ASP A 128 11.92 -13.74 -7.42
CA ASP A 128 12.82 -14.87 -7.62
C ASP A 128 12.20 -15.99 -8.48
N PHE A 129 11.00 -15.78 -9.02
CA PHE A 129 10.32 -16.68 -9.96
C PHE A 129 10.17 -18.12 -9.42
N LEU A 130 9.87 -18.25 -8.13
CA LEU A 130 9.71 -19.56 -7.50
C LEU A 130 8.29 -20.10 -7.68
N GLY A 131 7.34 -19.28 -8.12
CA GLY A 131 5.91 -19.61 -8.19
C GLY A 131 5.26 -19.76 -6.80
N VAL A 132 5.94 -19.33 -5.74
CA VAL A 132 5.45 -19.39 -4.35
C VAL A 132 5.94 -18.17 -3.55
N LEU A 133 5.04 -17.57 -2.78
CA LEU A 133 5.37 -16.45 -1.90
C LEU A 133 5.67 -16.94 -0.49
N SER A 134 6.79 -16.53 0.08
CA SER A 134 7.06 -16.76 1.50
C SER A 134 6.12 -15.94 2.39
N PHE A 135 6.00 -16.33 3.65
CA PHE A 135 5.25 -15.57 4.66
C PHE A 135 5.65 -14.09 4.70
N GLN A 136 6.94 -13.77 4.58
CA GLN A 136 7.41 -12.38 4.61
C GLN A 136 6.87 -11.58 3.42
N LYS A 137 6.78 -12.19 2.24
CA LYS A 137 6.23 -11.55 1.04
C LYS A 137 4.73 -11.31 1.16
N VAL A 138 3.99 -12.30 1.65
CA VAL A 138 2.54 -12.14 1.89
C VAL A 138 2.28 -11.11 3.00
N TYR A 139 3.07 -11.13 4.07
CA TYR A 139 2.97 -10.13 5.14
C TYR A 139 3.25 -8.73 4.63
N ALA A 140 4.28 -8.55 3.79
CA ALA A 140 4.57 -7.26 3.16
C ALA A 140 3.41 -6.77 2.30
N ALA A 141 2.78 -7.64 1.50
CA ALA A 141 1.59 -7.33 0.72
C ALA A 141 0.46 -6.76 1.60
N VAL A 142 0.14 -7.48 2.68
CA VAL A 142 -0.90 -7.06 3.63
C VAL A 142 -0.55 -5.74 4.31
N CYS A 143 0.72 -5.54 4.67
CA CYS A 143 1.17 -4.26 5.24
C CYS A 143 0.99 -3.09 4.26
N ILE A 144 1.32 -3.28 2.99
CA ILE A 144 1.15 -2.26 1.95
C ILE A 144 -0.32 -1.89 1.79
N ILE A 145 -1.19 -2.91 1.70
CA ILE A 145 -2.64 -2.73 1.58
C ILE A 145 -3.21 -2.03 2.83
N ALA A 146 -2.78 -2.42 4.02
CA ALA A 146 -3.17 -1.79 5.27
C ALA A 146 -2.73 -0.32 5.32
N ALA A 147 -1.49 -0.02 4.90
CA ALA A 147 -0.96 1.33 4.83
C ALA A 147 -1.77 2.20 3.85
N LEU A 148 -2.08 1.66 2.67
CA LEU A 148 -2.90 2.31 1.66
C LEU A 148 -4.31 2.60 2.19
N SER A 149 -4.96 1.61 2.83
CA SER A 149 -6.30 1.80 3.41
C SER A 149 -6.37 2.87 4.49
N SER A 150 -5.25 3.07 5.20
CA SER A 150 -5.12 4.00 6.31
C SER A 150 -4.51 5.35 5.89
N ARG A 151 -4.24 5.58 4.60
CA ARG A 151 -3.52 6.76 4.08
C ARG A 151 -2.21 7.04 4.82
N GLN A 152 -1.46 5.96 5.08
CA GLN A 152 -0.16 5.99 5.76
C GLN A 152 0.92 5.29 4.92
N LEU A 153 0.74 5.23 3.60
CA LEU A 153 1.68 4.58 2.70
C LEU A 153 3.04 5.28 2.71
N ALA A 154 3.09 6.62 2.82
CA ALA A 154 4.34 7.36 2.89
C ALA A 154 5.13 7.04 4.16
N LYS A 155 4.42 6.90 5.30
CA LYS A 155 4.99 6.46 6.58
C LYS A 155 5.53 5.03 6.48
N TYR A 156 4.78 4.12 5.85
CA TYR A 156 5.23 2.76 5.59
C TYR A 156 6.49 2.73 4.72
N VAL A 157 6.50 3.43 3.59
CA VAL A 157 7.67 3.52 2.70
C VAL A 157 8.85 4.11 3.45
N TYR A 158 8.69 5.20 4.19
CA TYR A 158 9.78 5.81 4.94
C TYR A 158 10.47 4.84 5.91
N MET A 159 9.69 4.01 6.61
CA MET A 159 10.23 3.07 7.60
C MET A 159 10.72 1.75 6.97
N HIS A 160 10.13 1.31 5.85
CA HIS A 160 10.34 -0.03 5.27
C HIS A 160 10.87 -0.04 3.84
N SER A 161 11.30 1.10 3.31
CA SER A 161 11.77 1.19 1.92
C SER A 161 12.88 0.18 1.61
N ARG A 162 13.82 -0.01 2.55
CA ARG A 162 14.90 -0.99 2.42
C ARG A 162 14.36 -2.41 2.28
N HIS A 163 13.43 -2.80 3.15
CA HIS A 163 12.85 -4.14 3.11
C HIS A 163 12.04 -4.35 1.84
N LEU A 164 11.29 -3.34 1.40
CA LEU A 164 10.53 -3.40 0.16
C LEU A 164 11.45 -3.50 -1.06
N TYR A 165 12.53 -2.71 -1.10
CA TYR A 165 13.56 -2.79 -2.15
C TYR A 165 14.21 -4.18 -2.18
N ASP A 166 14.63 -4.69 -1.03
CA ASP A 166 15.26 -6.00 -0.91
C ASP A 166 14.27 -7.09 -1.33
N LEU A 167 12.99 -6.99 -0.95
CA LEU A 167 11.95 -7.92 -1.38
C LEU A 167 11.79 -7.92 -2.91
N LEU A 168 11.68 -6.75 -3.53
CA LEU A 168 11.44 -6.65 -4.99
C LEU A 168 12.65 -7.03 -5.83
N SER A 169 13.85 -6.95 -5.25
CA SER A 169 15.15 -7.32 -5.86
C SER A 169 15.64 -8.72 -5.49
N ALA A 170 14.78 -9.56 -4.90
CA ALA A 170 15.15 -10.90 -4.42
C ALA A 170 16.39 -10.90 -3.50
N GLY A 171 16.49 -9.91 -2.61
CA GLY A 171 17.62 -9.69 -1.72
C GLY A 171 18.89 -9.24 -2.46
N GLY A 172 18.73 -8.49 -3.55
CA GLY A 172 19.83 -8.08 -4.43
C GLY A 172 20.31 -9.15 -5.42
N ARG A 173 19.64 -10.31 -5.50
CA ARG A 173 19.97 -11.36 -6.48
C ARG A 173 19.58 -10.96 -7.90
N THR A 174 18.55 -10.12 -8.03
CA THR A 174 18.04 -9.62 -9.32
C THR A 174 18.01 -8.10 -9.29
N PRO A 175 18.43 -7.41 -10.37
CA PRO A 175 18.32 -5.96 -10.41
C PRO A 175 16.84 -5.53 -10.36
N LEU A 176 16.54 -4.49 -9.58
CA LEU A 176 15.20 -3.92 -9.55
C LEU A 176 14.99 -3.05 -10.80
N LEU A 177 14.14 -3.51 -11.72
CA LEU A 177 13.86 -2.79 -12.96
C LEU A 177 12.72 -1.78 -12.79
N TRP A 178 12.81 -0.66 -13.50
CA TRP A 178 11.79 0.38 -13.49
C TRP A 178 10.37 -0.11 -13.83
N PRO A 179 10.13 -0.95 -14.85
CA PRO A 179 8.77 -1.45 -15.15
C PRO A 179 8.10 -2.15 -13.98
N LYS A 180 8.88 -2.86 -13.15
CA LYS A 180 8.36 -3.54 -11.96
C LYS A 180 7.87 -2.56 -10.90
N VAL A 181 8.60 -1.46 -10.72
CA VAL A 181 8.22 -0.38 -9.79
C VAL A 181 7.02 0.41 -10.34
N GLN A 182 6.96 0.64 -11.65
CA GLN A 182 5.79 1.25 -12.27
C GLN A 182 4.53 0.40 -12.09
N MET A 183 4.63 -0.92 -12.30
CA MET A 183 3.50 -1.83 -12.08
C MET A 183 3.03 -1.78 -10.63
N LEU A 184 3.97 -1.81 -9.67
CA LEU A 184 3.62 -1.65 -8.26
C LEU A 184 2.90 -0.32 -8.00
N GLN A 185 3.39 0.79 -8.55
CA GLN A 185 2.75 2.10 -8.39
C GLN A 185 1.32 2.12 -8.97
N LEU A 186 1.11 1.49 -10.13
CA LEU A 186 -0.21 1.36 -10.74
C LEU A 186 -1.17 0.55 -9.87
N LEU A 187 -0.73 -0.59 -9.34
CA LEU A 187 -1.54 -1.43 -8.44
C LEU A 187 -1.88 -0.72 -7.12
N LEU A 188 -1.10 0.28 -6.72
CA LEU A 188 -1.38 1.12 -5.55
C LEU A 188 -2.36 2.26 -5.86
N GLY A 189 -2.85 2.37 -7.10
CA GLY A 189 -3.78 3.43 -7.53
C GLY A 189 -3.09 4.70 -8.04
N ALA A 190 -1.77 4.69 -8.24
CA ALA A 190 -1.07 5.89 -8.70
C ALA A 190 -1.43 6.20 -10.16
N PRO A 191 -1.80 7.45 -10.48
CA PRO A 191 -2.21 7.78 -11.84
C PRO A 191 -0.99 7.83 -12.78
N LEU A 192 -1.19 7.43 -14.04
CA LEU A 192 -0.13 7.29 -15.03
C LEU A 192 0.64 8.59 -15.30
N ASP A 193 -0.02 9.74 -15.19
CA ASP A 193 0.58 11.06 -15.35
C ASP A 193 1.57 11.38 -14.21
N LEU A 194 1.25 10.99 -12.97
CA LEU A 194 2.15 11.12 -11.83
C LEU A 194 3.36 10.22 -12.01
N ILE A 195 3.13 8.95 -12.36
CA ILE A 195 4.20 7.99 -12.64
C ILE A 195 5.09 8.55 -13.76
N SER A 196 4.51 9.02 -14.86
CA SER A 196 5.24 9.56 -16.01
C SER A 196 6.10 10.77 -15.65
N ARG A 197 5.62 11.68 -14.78
CA ARG A 197 6.41 12.82 -14.28
C ARG A 197 7.63 12.40 -13.47
N ILE A 198 7.51 11.30 -12.72
CA ILE A 198 8.64 10.68 -12.02
C ILE A 198 9.58 9.98 -13.03
N CYS A 199 9.02 9.48 -14.14
CA CYS A 199 9.74 8.73 -15.19
C CYS A 199 10.54 9.57 -16.16
N GLU A 200 10.27 10.87 -16.36
CA GLU A 200 10.76 11.64 -17.54
C GLU A 200 12.28 11.54 -17.80
N LYS A 201 13.06 11.10 -16.80
CA LYS A 201 14.52 10.97 -16.87
C LYS A 201 15.04 9.52 -16.99
N LYS A 202 14.19 8.49 -16.94
CA LYS A 202 14.63 7.10 -16.83
C LYS A 202 14.41 6.31 -18.13
N ALA A 203 15.40 5.48 -18.50
CA ALA A 203 15.27 4.55 -19.60
C ALA A 203 14.24 3.44 -19.26
N PRO A 204 13.50 2.90 -20.25
CA PRO A 204 12.41 1.93 -20.04
C PRO A 204 12.82 0.62 -19.35
N PHE A 205 14.11 0.31 -19.29
CA PHE A 205 14.65 -0.85 -18.57
C PHE A 205 15.79 -0.47 -17.62
N ALA A 206 15.76 0.77 -17.13
CA ALA A 206 16.73 1.23 -16.15
C ALA A 206 16.68 0.36 -14.90
N GLN A 207 17.85 -0.10 -14.47
CA GLN A 207 18.04 -0.65 -13.13
C GLN A 207 17.96 0.50 -12.13
N LEU A 208 17.23 0.31 -11.06
CA LEU A 208 17.09 1.30 -10.00
C LEU A 208 18.06 1.00 -8.88
N SER A 209 18.82 2.02 -8.49
CA SER A 209 19.43 2.06 -7.17
C SER A 209 18.35 2.19 -6.10
N ARG A 210 18.72 1.86 -4.85
CA ARG A 210 17.84 2.05 -3.70
C ARG A 210 17.38 3.51 -3.53
N ALA A 211 18.26 4.48 -3.75
CA ALA A 211 17.90 5.90 -3.62
C ALA A 211 16.83 6.31 -4.66
N GLU A 212 16.98 5.84 -5.91
CA GLU A 212 16.02 6.11 -6.97
C GLU A 212 14.68 5.40 -6.76
N PHE A 213 14.69 4.23 -6.11
CA PHE A 213 13.49 3.53 -5.67
C PHE A 213 12.78 4.29 -4.54
N ASP A 214 13.52 4.70 -3.50
CA ASP A 214 12.99 5.44 -2.37
C ASP A 214 12.33 6.75 -2.82
N GLU A 215 12.99 7.51 -3.70
CA GLU A 215 12.45 8.75 -4.28
C GLU A 215 11.15 8.48 -5.04
N ALA A 216 11.15 7.49 -5.95
CA ALA A 216 9.98 7.17 -6.76
C ALA A 216 8.78 6.71 -5.93
N MET A 217 9.00 5.82 -4.96
CA MET A 217 7.94 5.32 -4.10
C MET A 217 7.41 6.39 -3.15
N PHE A 218 8.27 7.24 -2.60
CA PHE A 218 7.84 8.29 -1.67
C PHE A 218 6.98 9.35 -2.35
N HIS A 219 7.32 9.75 -3.58
CA HIS A 219 6.50 10.70 -4.35
C HIS A 219 5.08 10.18 -4.59
N VAL A 220 4.95 8.91 -4.99
CA VAL A 220 3.64 8.26 -5.18
C VAL A 220 2.90 8.13 -3.86
N ALA A 221 3.56 7.60 -2.83
CA ALA A 221 2.95 7.38 -1.52
C ALA A 221 2.42 8.69 -0.90
N ALA A 222 3.21 9.78 -0.97
CA ALA A 222 2.79 11.08 -0.46
C ALA A 222 1.60 11.67 -1.24
N HIS A 223 1.47 11.35 -2.54
CA HIS A 223 0.32 11.77 -3.34
C HIS A 223 -0.94 11.00 -2.95
N LEU A 224 -0.84 9.67 -2.81
CA LEU A 224 -1.95 8.80 -2.43
C LEU A 224 -2.45 9.11 -1.01
N ASP A 225 -1.55 9.33 -0.05
CA ASP A 225 -1.91 9.67 1.34
C ASP A 225 -2.68 11.00 1.45
N ARG A 226 -2.40 11.97 0.57
CA ARG A 226 -3.14 13.24 0.49
C ARG A 226 -4.53 13.09 -0.09
N GLY A 227 -4.91 11.88 -0.54
CA GLY A 227 -6.14 11.63 -1.27
C GLY A 227 -6.12 12.32 -2.62
N GLY A 228 -5.02 12.17 -3.36
CA GLY A 228 -4.82 12.65 -4.73
C GLY A 228 -5.83 12.07 -5.72
N ALA A 229 -7.11 12.37 -5.51
CA ALA A 229 -8.11 12.28 -6.54
C ALA A 229 -7.88 13.48 -7.46
N ASP A 230 -7.38 13.21 -8.66
CA ASP A 230 -7.57 14.16 -9.74
C ASP A 230 -9.08 14.41 -9.85
N PRO A 231 -9.58 15.65 -9.70
CA PRO A 231 -11.02 15.93 -9.74
C PRO A 231 -11.69 15.49 -11.05
N LEU A 232 -10.91 15.23 -12.11
CA LEU A 232 -11.38 14.68 -13.39
C LEU A 232 -11.46 13.14 -13.41
N ALA A 233 -10.82 12.44 -12.46
CA ALA A 233 -10.84 10.98 -12.34
C ALA A 233 -11.94 10.46 -11.39
N ALA A 234 -12.86 11.34 -10.94
CA ALA A 234 -13.93 11.02 -9.99
C ALA A 234 -14.92 9.93 -10.44
N GLU A 235 -14.86 9.47 -11.69
CA GLU A 235 -15.65 8.33 -12.18
C GLU A 235 -14.95 6.97 -12.00
N VAL A 236 -13.64 6.95 -11.73
CA VAL A 236 -12.88 5.73 -11.50
C VAL A 236 -13.03 5.36 -10.02
N ILE A 237 -14.14 4.68 -9.71
CA ILE A 237 -14.39 3.82 -8.54
C ILE A 237 -13.66 4.29 -7.27
N ASN A 238 -14.41 4.93 -6.37
CA ASN A 238 -14.01 5.31 -5.02
C ASN A 238 -13.10 4.24 -4.40
N GLU A 239 -11.77 4.39 -4.51
CA GLU A 239 -10.81 3.40 -4.02
C GLU A 239 -11.02 3.18 -2.51
N MET A 240 -11.53 4.20 -1.82
CA MET A 240 -11.94 4.09 -0.42
C MET A 240 -13.06 3.07 -0.18
N ASP A 241 -14.00 2.90 -1.12
CA ASP A 241 -15.05 1.88 -1.02
C ASP A 241 -14.48 0.46 -1.21
N ARG A 242 -13.40 0.29 -1.99
CA ARG A 242 -12.66 -0.99 -2.09
C ARG A 242 -11.91 -1.31 -0.78
N MET A 243 -11.50 -0.29 -0.03
CA MET A 243 -10.70 -0.47 1.20
C MET A 243 -11.52 -0.61 2.48
N GLY A 244 -12.82 -0.27 2.47
CA GLY A 244 -13.71 -0.45 3.63
C GLY A 244 -13.72 -1.88 4.20
N PRO A 245 -13.87 -2.93 3.37
CA PRO A 245 -13.80 -4.32 3.80
C PRO A 245 -12.44 -4.71 4.40
N VAL A 246 -11.34 -4.10 3.93
CA VAL A 246 -9.98 -4.41 4.37
C VAL A 246 -9.82 -4.08 5.86
N LYS A 247 -10.26 -2.90 6.30
CA LYS A 247 -10.17 -2.50 7.73
C LYS A 247 -10.91 -3.50 8.61
N SER A 248 -12.13 -3.88 8.23
CA SER A 248 -12.93 -4.84 8.99
C SER A 248 -12.25 -6.22 9.08
N LYS A 249 -11.72 -6.74 7.97
CA LYS A 249 -11.03 -8.04 7.93
C LYS A 249 -9.73 -8.02 8.73
N LEU A 250 -8.93 -6.96 8.62
CA LEU A 250 -7.72 -6.80 9.42
C LEU A 250 -8.04 -6.69 10.92
N CYS A 251 -9.14 -6.06 11.31
CA CYS A 251 -9.61 -6.08 12.70
C CYS A 251 -9.97 -7.48 13.20
N THR A 252 -10.42 -8.40 12.32
CA THR A 252 -10.68 -9.79 12.74
C THR A 252 -9.43 -10.62 12.95
N ILE A 253 -8.28 -10.16 12.43
CA ILE A 253 -6.98 -10.81 12.65
C ILE A 253 -6.37 -10.43 14.00
N LEU A 254 -6.53 -9.16 14.41
CA LEU A 254 -5.90 -8.55 15.59
C LEU A 254 -6.62 -8.86 16.92
#